data_AF-A0A5B3FKX4-F1
#
_entry.id   AF-A0A5B3FKX4-F1
#
_cell.length_a   1.000
_cell.length_b   1.000
_cell.length_c   1.000
_cell.angle_alpha   90.00
_cell.angle_beta   90.00
_cell.angle_gamma   90.00
#
_symmetry.space_group_name_H-M   'P 1'
#
loop_
_entity.id
_entity.type
_entity.pdbx_description
1 polymer ?
#
loop_
_entity_poly.entity_id
_entity_poly.type
_entity_poly.pdbx_seq_one_letter_code
_entity_poly.pdbx_strand_id
1 'polypeptide(L)'
;MTAKKITRRTFLGTTAVGAATSSLSLNTWAQAINNQKSPLINGSIPALEDDVKVVNTYHEIHCHGQCMLKAHVKDGKLLALTSAGDIPSKDCLPSDESIGKMQRRACMKGYAERKRLYAPDRLKYPLIQTIERGNTAGFKRVSWDEALDRACEAIRKMQDRQKELGYLPIWNNGCAPLNMLGPCLSAYGHHSAGNQNDCLYNALGKGVKGHPAIDMLNSKLIIVWSADPQTTSPHLPFIMTKAREKGIPIVVIDTR
;
A
#
# COMPACT_ATOMS: atom_id res chain seq x y z
N MET A 1 49.11 -49.81 -2.86
CA MET A 1 49.00 -48.34 -2.95
C MET A 1 48.35 -47.84 -1.68
N THR A 2 49.09 -47.15 -0.82
CA THR A 2 48.66 -46.71 0.52
C THR A 2 47.90 -45.38 0.44
N ALA A 3 46.66 -45.36 0.94
CA ALA A 3 45.85 -44.15 1.03
C ALA A 3 46.44 -43.18 2.08
N LYS A 4 46.82 -41.97 1.65
CA LYS A 4 47.29 -40.92 2.56
C LYS A 4 46.14 -40.46 3.47
N LYS A 5 46.34 -40.59 4.78
CA LYS A 5 45.41 -40.14 5.83
C LYS A 5 45.35 -38.60 5.83
N ILE A 6 44.20 -38.03 5.47
CA ILE A 6 43.97 -36.59 5.55
C ILE A 6 43.88 -36.21 7.03
N THR A 7 44.83 -35.41 7.52
CA THR A 7 44.79 -34.86 8.88
C THR A 7 44.14 -33.48 8.87
N ARG A 8 43.55 -33.05 10.00
CA ARG A 8 42.97 -31.71 10.22
C ARG A 8 43.88 -30.56 9.76
N ARG A 9 45.20 -30.72 9.90
CA ARG A 9 46.20 -29.73 9.49
C ARG A 9 46.32 -29.61 7.96
N THR A 10 46.22 -30.73 7.25
CA THR A 10 46.17 -30.77 5.78
C THR A 10 44.89 -30.15 5.23
N PHE A 11 43.75 -30.36 5.90
CA PHE A 11 42.46 -29.79 5.50
C PHE A 11 42.40 -28.26 5.67
N LEU A 12 42.99 -27.74 6.75
CA LEU A 12 43.09 -26.28 6.98
C LEU A 12 44.10 -25.63 6.02
N GLY A 13 45.18 -26.33 5.66
CA GLY A 13 46.12 -25.88 4.64
C GLY A 13 45.49 -25.76 3.25
N THR A 14 44.65 -26.72 2.85
CA THR A 14 43.97 -26.68 1.53
C THR A 14 42.83 -25.66 1.47
N THR A 15 42.15 -25.36 2.58
CA THR A 15 41.13 -24.30 2.64
C THR A 15 41.72 -22.89 2.58
N ALA A 16 42.92 -22.68 3.10
CA ALA A 16 43.64 -21.39 2.98
C ALA A 16 44.04 -21.08 1.52
N VAL A 17 44.39 -22.09 0.72
CA VAL A 17 44.67 -21.93 -0.72
C VAL A 17 43.39 -21.77 -1.55
N GLY A 18 42.29 -22.42 -1.14
CA GLY A 18 40.96 -22.22 -1.73
C GLY A 18 40.42 -20.79 -1.54
N ALA A 19 40.70 -20.15 -0.40
CA ALA A 19 40.31 -18.76 -0.14
C ALA A 19 41.09 -17.73 -0.99
N ALA A 20 42.28 -18.08 -1.48
CA ALA A 20 43.04 -17.19 -2.36
C ALA A 20 42.45 -17.13 -3.78
N THR A 21 41.78 -18.20 -4.25
CA THR A 21 41.18 -18.23 -5.60
C THR A 21 39.78 -17.62 -5.68
N SER A 22 39.05 -17.51 -4.56
CA SER A 22 37.77 -16.79 -4.50
C SER A 22 37.92 -15.26 -4.42
N SER A 23 39.14 -14.74 -4.23
CA SER A 23 39.40 -13.30 -4.31
C SER A 23 39.28 -12.75 -5.74
N LEU A 24 39.40 -13.61 -6.77
CA LEU A 24 39.23 -13.22 -8.17
C LEU A 24 37.75 -13.05 -8.57
N SER A 25 36.80 -13.70 -7.88
CA SER A 25 35.36 -13.55 -8.15
C SER A 25 34.71 -12.37 -7.40
N LEU A 26 35.35 -11.82 -6.37
CA LEU A 26 34.92 -10.57 -5.75
C LEU A 26 35.31 -9.34 -6.59
N ASN A 27 36.41 -9.43 -7.34
CA ASN A 27 36.82 -8.37 -8.26
C ASN A 27 35.88 -8.21 -9.46
N THR A 28 35.18 -9.25 -9.89
CA THR A 28 34.21 -9.13 -11.00
C THR A 28 32.93 -8.42 -10.57
N TRP A 29 32.46 -8.61 -9.33
CA TRP A 29 31.34 -7.85 -8.77
C TRP A 29 31.73 -6.41 -8.45
N ALA A 30 32.90 -6.18 -7.86
CA ALA A 30 33.41 -4.83 -7.62
C ALA A 30 33.63 -4.06 -8.94
N GLN A 31 34.15 -4.71 -9.99
CA GLN A 31 34.26 -4.11 -11.32
C GLN A 31 32.90 -3.91 -12.00
N ALA A 32 31.92 -4.80 -11.83
CA ALA A 32 30.57 -4.62 -12.34
C ALA A 32 29.85 -3.43 -11.69
N ILE A 33 30.06 -3.22 -10.38
CA ILE A 33 29.53 -2.06 -9.65
C ILE A 33 30.27 -0.76 -10.05
N ASN A 34 31.59 -0.83 -10.28
CA ASN A 34 32.38 0.35 -10.65
C ASN A 34 32.25 0.76 -12.13
N ASN A 35 31.95 -0.19 -13.03
CA ASN A 35 31.69 0.07 -14.45
C ASN A 35 30.23 0.38 -14.76
N GLN A 36 29.30 0.20 -13.82
CA GLN A 36 28.00 0.85 -13.87
C GLN A 36 28.11 2.28 -13.33
N LYS A 37 28.84 3.13 -14.06
CA LYS A 37 28.33 4.49 -14.23
C LYS A 37 27.01 4.33 -14.99
N SER A 38 25.92 4.05 -14.28
CA SER A 38 24.60 4.39 -14.78
C SER A 38 24.76 5.78 -15.38
N PRO A 39 24.42 6.01 -16.66
CA PRO A 39 24.48 7.35 -17.19
C PRO A 39 23.70 8.20 -16.18
N LEU A 40 24.42 9.10 -15.51
CA LEU A 40 23.77 10.19 -14.80
C LEU A 40 22.79 10.73 -15.83
N ILE A 41 21.51 10.76 -15.49
CA ILE A 41 20.48 11.26 -16.38
C ILE A 41 20.88 12.71 -16.68
N ASN A 42 21.62 12.91 -17.78
CA ASN A 42 22.00 14.21 -18.30
C ASN A 42 20.78 14.69 -19.07
N GLY A 43 19.82 15.22 -18.33
CA GLY A 43 18.58 15.79 -18.80
C GLY A 43 17.85 16.44 -17.64
N SER A 44 17.11 17.52 -17.89
CA SER A 44 16.15 18.01 -16.90
C SER A 44 15.19 16.87 -16.57
N ILE A 45 14.92 16.65 -15.29
CA ILE A 45 13.80 15.80 -14.90
C ILE A 45 12.55 16.64 -15.23
N PRO A 46 11.67 16.24 -16.16
CA PRO A 46 10.57 17.10 -16.60
C PRO A 46 9.62 17.51 -15.46
N ALA A 47 9.59 16.73 -14.38
CA ALA A 47 8.83 17.05 -13.17
C ALA A 47 9.49 18.09 -12.24
N LEU A 48 10.72 18.53 -12.54
CA LEU A 48 11.48 19.52 -11.78
C LEU A 48 11.72 20.82 -12.58
N GLU A 49 11.05 20.98 -13.73
CA GLU A 49 11.10 22.23 -14.51
C GLU A 49 10.30 23.34 -13.79
N ASP A 50 10.73 24.60 -13.94
CA ASP A 50 10.19 25.73 -13.17
C ASP A 50 8.69 26.01 -13.46
N ASP A 51 8.20 25.62 -14.63
CA ASP A 51 6.80 25.80 -15.05
C ASP A 51 5.88 24.63 -14.65
N VAL A 52 6.39 23.65 -13.89
CA VAL A 52 5.61 22.54 -13.36
C VAL A 52 4.79 22.98 -12.16
N LYS A 53 3.46 22.82 -12.24
CA LYS A 53 2.56 23.06 -11.12
C LYS A 53 2.60 21.88 -10.14
N VAL A 54 2.91 22.17 -8.87
CA VAL A 54 2.84 21.18 -7.79
C VAL A 54 1.52 21.29 -7.03
N VAL A 55 0.78 20.18 -6.93
CA VAL A 55 -0.52 20.09 -6.24
C VAL A 55 -0.45 19.04 -5.15
N ASN A 56 -0.89 19.37 -3.94
CA ASN A 56 -1.00 18.38 -2.85
C ASN A 56 -2.22 17.47 -3.09
N THR A 57 -2.02 16.17 -2.92
CA THR A 57 -3.05 15.14 -3.01
C THR A 57 -2.71 13.99 -2.05
N TYR A 58 -3.50 12.92 -2.05
CA TYR A 58 -3.25 11.74 -1.23
C TYR A 58 -3.56 10.44 -1.98
N HIS A 59 -3.00 9.32 -1.53
CA HIS A 59 -3.29 8.00 -2.08
C HIS A 59 -4.49 7.35 -1.39
N GLU A 60 -5.44 6.85 -2.17
CA GLU A 60 -6.75 6.38 -1.71
C GLU A 60 -6.72 5.11 -0.81
N ILE A 61 -7.87 4.82 -0.20
CA ILE A 61 -8.08 4.26 1.13
C ILE A 61 -7.77 2.76 1.31
N HIS A 62 -7.59 2.00 0.23
CA HIS A 62 -7.52 0.53 0.31
C HIS A 62 -6.27 -0.01 1.03
N CYS A 63 -5.22 0.80 1.17
CA CYS A 63 -4.05 0.44 1.99
C CYS A 63 -4.08 1.01 3.42
N HIS A 64 -5.12 1.78 3.77
CA HIS A 64 -5.27 2.52 5.04
C HIS A 64 -4.15 3.53 5.35
N GLY A 65 -3.12 3.65 4.53
CA GLY A 65 -1.98 4.53 4.76
C GLY A 65 -2.26 6.01 4.49
N GLN A 66 -3.21 6.32 3.59
CA GLN A 66 -3.57 7.70 3.20
C GLN A 66 -2.33 8.58 3.02
N CYS A 67 -1.39 8.09 2.22
CA CYS A 67 -0.08 8.72 2.06
C CYS A 67 -0.25 10.06 1.37
N MET A 68 0.47 11.08 1.82
CA MET A 68 0.40 12.41 1.24
C MET A 68 1.37 12.51 0.07
N LEU A 69 0.85 12.98 -1.05
CA LEU A 69 1.53 13.02 -2.34
C LEU A 69 1.57 14.46 -2.87
N LYS A 70 2.61 14.76 -3.63
CA LYS A 70 2.72 15.93 -4.49
C LYS A 70 2.60 15.49 -5.93
N ALA A 71 1.57 15.98 -6.60
CA ALA A 71 1.32 15.79 -8.03
C ALA A 71 2.00 16.91 -8.82
N HIS A 72 2.90 16.52 -9.72
CA HIS A 72 3.63 17.43 -10.60
C HIS A 72 2.91 17.47 -11.95
N VAL A 73 2.29 18.60 -12.28
CA VAL A 73 1.37 18.75 -13.42
C VAL A 73 1.88 19.83 -14.37
N LYS A 74 1.95 19.50 -15.66
CA LYS A 74 2.29 20.43 -16.76
C LYS A 74 1.38 20.14 -17.95
N ASP A 75 0.85 21.18 -18.58
CA ASP A 75 -0.06 21.07 -19.75
C ASP A 75 -1.23 20.09 -19.53
N GLY A 76 -1.83 20.11 -18.34
CA GLY A 76 -2.94 19.23 -17.97
C GLY A 76 -2.55 17.75 -17.78
N LYS A 77 -1.26 17.41 -17.81
CA LYS A 77 -0.74 16.05 -17.61
C LYS A 77 0.02 15.92 -16.30
N LEU A 78 -0.28 14.87 -15.55
CA LEU A 78 0.48 14.42 -14.39
C LEU A 78 1.80 13.81 -14.86
N LEU A 79 2.91 14.49 -14.58
CA LEU A 79 4.26 14.05 -14.92
C LEU A 79 4.82 13.07 -13.89
N ALA A 80 4.65 13.39 -12.60
CA ALA A 80 5.19 12.60 -11.50
C ALA A 80 4.33 12.71 -10.23
N LEU A 81 4.48 11.70 -9.37
CA LEU A 81 4.02 11.72 -7.99
C LEU A 81 5.25 11.59 -7.09
N THR A 82 5.46 12.55 -6.20
CA THR A 82 6.47 12.47 -5.15
C THR A 82 5.80 12.45 -3.79
N SER A 83 6.54 12.07 -2.75
CA SER A 83 6.02 12.23 -1.40
C SER A 83 5.85 13.71 -1.09
N ALA A 84 4.83 14.04 -0.32
CA ALA A 84 4.76 15.34 0.33
C ALA A 84 5.84 15.51 1.42
N GLY A 85 6.57 14.44 1.76
CA GLY A 85 7.67 14.42 2.71
C GLY A 85 7.17 14.36 4.15
N ASP A 86 8.04 14.81 5.04
CA ASP A 86 7.73 15.02 6.45
C ASP A 86 6.86 16.28 6.55
N ILE A 87 5.54 16.12 6.55
CA ILE A 87 4.62 17.25 6.69
C ILE A 87 4.49 17.56 8.19
N PRO A 88 4.79 18.79 8.64
CA PRO A 88 4.38 19.24 9.96
C PRO A 88 2.86 19.20 9.97
N SER A 89 2.24 18.41 10.85
CA SER A 89 0.79 18.43 10.94
C SER A 89 0.37 19.84 11.34
N LYS A 90 -0.38 20.52 10.47
CA LYS A 90 -1.05 21.77 10.86
C LYS A 90 -1.92 21.43 12.08
N ASP A 91 -1.79 22.21 13.15
CA ASP A 91 -2.49 21.98 14.41
C ASP A 91 -2.06 20.72 15.21
N CYS A 92 -0.85 20.17 14.98
CA CYS A 92 -0.28 19.17 15.90
C CYS A 92 0.20 19.81 17.19
N LEU A 93 0.05 19.10 18.31
CA LEU A 93 0.66 19.53 19.57
C LEU A 93 2.19 19.37 19.48
N PRO A 94 2.99 20.25 20.10
CA PRO A 94 4.45 20.09 20.17
C PRO A 94 4.90 18.72 20.73
N SER A 95 4.07 18.08 21.56
CA SER A 95 4.27 16.71 22.05
C SER A 95 4.28 15.67 20.93
N ASP A 96 3.50 15.86 19.87
CA ASP A 96 3.41 14.93 18.74
C ASP A 96 4.69 14.98 17.88
N GLU A 97 5.38 16.13 17.85
CA GLU A 97 6.68 16.26 17.17
C GLU A 97 7.85 15.72 18.02
N SER A 98 7.72 15.71 19.34
CA SER A 98 8.77 15.24 20.27
C SER A 98 9.10 13.74 20.15
N ILE A 99 8.17 12.95 19.60
CA ILE A 99 8.32 11.50 19.39
C ILE A 99 8.87 11.22 17.98
N GLY A 100 8.75 12.18 17.06
CA GLY A 100 9.28 12.16 15.68
C GLY A 100 8.25 12.66 14.65
N LYS A 101 8.72 13.23 13.53
CA LYS A 101 7.82 13.72 12.45
C LYS A 101 7.00 12.57 11.85
N MET A 102 5.70 12.77 11.68
CA MET A 102 4.81 11.79 11.03
C MET A 102 5.23 11.57 9.57
N GLN A 103 5.72 10.37 9.27
CA GLN A 103 6.16 10.00 7.92
C GLN A 103 4.99 9.50 7.09
N ARG A 104 4.34 10.38 6.32
CA ARG A 104 3.30 9.98 5.33
C ARG A 104 3.87 9.69 3.94
N ARG A 105 5.02 9.03 3.89
CA ARG A 105 5.69 8.65 2.64
C ARG A 105 4.89 7.56 1.94
N ALA A 106 4.77 7.68 0.62
CA ALA A 106 4.10 6.67 -0.17
C ALA A 106 5.02 5.47 -0.43
N CYS A 107 4.42 4.29 -0.57
CA CYS A 107 5.10 3.11 -1.10
C CYS A 107 5.19 3.18 -2.64
N MET A 108 5.85 2.19 -3.24
CA MET A 108 6.00 2.10 -4.70
C MET A 108 4.66 2.08 -5.45
N LYS A 109 3.61 1.51 -4.84
CA LYS A 109 2.24 1.53 -5.41
C LYS A 109 1.69 2.96 -5.49
N GLY A 110 1.90 3.78 -4.46
CA GLY A 110 1.45 5.16 -4.44
C GLY A 110 2.17 6.04 -5.47
N TYR A 111 3.48 5.85 -5.66
CA TYR A 111 4.21 6.54 -6.74
C TYR A 111 3.81 6.06 -8.14
N ALA A 112 3.40 4.80 -8.26
CA ALA A 112 2.96 4.20 -9.51
C ALA A 112 1.50 4.52 -9.88
N GLU A 113 0.73 5.24 -9.05
CA GLU A 113 -0.70 5.53 -9.33
C GLU A 113 -0.90 6.26 -10.67
N ARG A 114 0.11 7.01 -11.12
CA ARG A 114 0.15 7.62 -12.46
C ARG A 114 -0.08 6.58 -13.58
N LYS A 115 0.41 5.35 -13.41
CA LYS A 115 0.20 4.26 -14.38
C LYS A 115 -1.28 3.90 -14.51
N ARG A 116 -2.04 3.90 -13.41
CA ARG A 116 -3.49 3.67 -13.43
C ARG A 116 -4.24 4.81 -14.11
N LEU A 117 -3.83 6.06 -13.87
CA LEU A 117 -4.43 7.25 -14.49
C LEU A 117 -4.35 7.21 -16.03
N TYR A 118 -3.24 6.73 -16.56
CA TYR A 118 -2.96 6.65 -18.00
C TYR A 118 -3.05 5.24 -18.58
N ALA A 119 -3.62 4.29 -17.84
CA ALA A 119 -3.75 2.93 -18.31
C ALA A 119 -4.62 2.88 -19.58
N PRO A 120 -4.25 2.08 -20.60
CA PRO A 120 -4.98 2.00 -21.86
C PRO A 120 -6.42 1.46 -21.67
N ASP A 121 -6.60 0.59 -20.69
CA ASP A 121 -7.83 -0.07 -20.27
C ASP A 121 -8.61 0.70 -19.19
N ARG A 122 -8.18 1.93 -18.85
CA ARG A 122 -8.91 2.77 -17.90
C ARG A 122 -10.34 3.03 -18.39
N LEU A 123 -11.32 2.80 -17.52
CA LEU A 123 -12.71 3.15 -17.75
C LEU A 123 -12.86 4.68 -17.86
N LYS A 124 -13.31 5.15 -19.02
CA LYS A 124 -13.45 6.58 -19.34
C LYS A 124 -14.91 7.04 -19.41
N TYR A 125 -15.84 6.10 -19.60
CA TYR A 125 -17.25 6.39 -19.86
C TYR A 125 -18.13 5.41 -19.09
N PRO A 126 -19.39 5.79 -18.79
CA PRO A 126 -20.39 4.84 -18.32
C PRO A 126 -20.61 3.72 -19.35
N LEU A 127 -20.68 2.49 -18.85
CA LEU A 127 -20.90 1.29 -19.65
C LEU A 127 -22.08 0.50 -19.08
N ILE A 128 -22.85 -0.12 -19.95
CA ILE A 128 -23.91 -1.06 -19.59
C ILE A 128 -23.59 -2.43 -20.15
N GLN A 129 -23.71 -3.44 -19.31
CA GLN A 129 -23.53 -4.83 -19.72
C GLN A 129 -24.70 -5.27 -20.59
N THR A 130 -24.41 -5.84 -21.76
CA THR A 130 -25.42 -6.20 -22.77
C THR A 130 -25.68 -7.70 -22.87
N ILE A 131 -24.95 -8.49 -22.11
CA ILE A 131 -25.03 -9.96 -22.07
C ILE A 131 -25.00 -10.44 -20.61
N GLU A 132 -24.78 -11.73 -20.39
CA GLU A 132 -24.69 -12.31 -19.05
C GLU A 132 -23.62 -11.66 -18.15
N ARG A 133 -23.94 -11.58 -16.86
CA ARG A 133 -23.04 -11.01 -15.85
C ARG A 133 -21.73 -11.80 -15.77
N GLY A 134 -20.62 -11.09 -15.68
CA GLY A 134 -19.27 -11.67 -15.68
C GLY A 134 -18.62 -11.82 -17.06
N ASN A 135 -19.38 -11.70 -18.16
CA ASN A 135 -18.81 -11.77 -19.50
C ASN A 135 -18.30 -10.38 -19.94
N THR A 136 -17.00 -10.31 -20.25
CA THR A 136 -16.28 -9.07 -20.58
C THR A 136 -16.51 -8.58 -22.01
N ALA A 137 -17.10 -9.40 -22.88
CA ALA A 137 -17.31 -9.07 -24.29
C ALA A 137 -18.51 -8.15 -24.55
N GLY A 138 -19.46 -8.06 -23.61
CA GLY A 138 -20.73 -7.36 -23.84
C GLY A 138 -20.88 -6.10 -23.00
N PHE A 139 -20.26 -5.02 -23.45
CA PHE A 139 -20.46 -3.68 -22.88
C PHE A 139 -20.75 -2.65 -23.96
N LYS A 140 -21.75 -1.82 -23.72
CA LYS A 140 -22.09 -0.67 -24.55
C LYS A 140 -21.89 0.62 -23.78
N ARG A 141 -21.24 1.61 -24.40
CA ARG A 141 -21.15 2.97 -23.87
C ARG A 141 -22.52 3.64 -23.88
N VAL A 142 -22.83 4.34 -22.80
CA VAL A 142 -24.03 5.18 -22.66
C VAL A 142 -23.68 6.58 -22.18
N SER A 143 -24.65 7.49 -22.19
CA SER A 143 -24.49 8.83 -21.60
C SER A 143 -24.49 8.74 -20.08
N TRP A 144 -24.02 9.82 -19.42
CA TRP A 144 -24.15 9.94 -17.97
C TRP A 144 -25.61 10.00 -17.54
N ASP A 145 -26.47 10.73 -18.27
CA ASP A 145 -27.90 10.81 -17.96
C ASP A 145 -28.57 9.44 -17.99
N GLU A 146 -28.34 8.63 -19.05
CA GLU A 146 -28.91 7.29 -19.14
C GLU A 146 -28.40 6.39 -17.99
N ALA A 147 -27.11 6.45 -17.67
CA ALA A 147 -26.53 5.66 -16.59
C ALA A 147 -27.12 6.04 -15.21
N LEU A 148 -27.27 7.34 -14.95
CA LEU A 148 -27.83 7.86 -13.72
C LEU A 148 -29.32 7.56 -13.61
N ASP A 149 -30.09 7.73 -14.68
CA ASP A 149 -31.52 7.39 -14.72
C ASP A 149 -31.75 5.92 -14.38
N ARG A 150 -30.97 5.03 -14.98
CA ARG A 150 -31.03 3.59 -14.67
C ARG A 150 -30.66 3.28 -13.22
N ALA A 151 -29.64 3.93 -12.68
CA ALA A 151 -29.25 3.77 -11.29
C ALA A 151 -30.36 4.25 -10.34
N CYS A 152 -30.96 5.41 -10.61
CA CYS A 152 -32.08 5.96 -9.85
C CYS A 152 -33.33 5.07 -9.95
N GLU A 153 -33.66 4.55 -11.13
CA GLU A 153 -34.77 3.60 -11.32
C GLU A 153 -34.57 2.34 -10.48
N ALA A 154 -33.35 1.78 -10.48
CA ALA A 154 -33.02 0.63 -9.66
C ALA A 154 -33.14 0.92 -8.17
N ILE A 155 -32.66 2.09 -7.70
CA ILE A 155 -32.78 2.51 -6.30
C ILE A 155 -34.25 2.66 -5.90
N ARG A 156 -35.11 3.27 -6.74
CA ARG A 156 -36.55 3.39 -6.46
C ARG A 156 -37.22 2.02 -6.32
N LYS A 157 -36.95 1.09 -7.24
CA LYS A 157 -37.43 -0.30 -7.15
C LYS A 157 -37.01 -0.98 -5.85
N MET A 158 -35.81 -0.69 -5.36
CA MET A 158 -35.32 -1.20 -4.07
C MET A 158 -36.06 -0.57 -2.87
N GLN A 159 -36.38 0.72 -2.92
CA GLN A 159 -37.19 1.39 -1.91
C GLN A 159 -38.62 0.84 -1.84
N ASP A 160 -39.22 0.51 -2.99
CA ASP A 160 -40.55 -0.12 -3.00
C ASP A 160 -40.52 -1.47 -2.30
N ARG A 161 -39.50 -2.29 -2.59
CA ARG A 161 -39.27 -3.60 -1.94
C ARG A 161 -38.86 -3.49 -0.47
N GLN A 162 -38.34 -2.35 -0.02
CA GLN A 162 -37.98 -2.14 1.38
C GLN A 162 -39.18 -2.35 2.30
N LYS A 163 -40.39 -2.00 1.85
CA LYS A 163 -41.62 -2.19 2.63
C LYS A 163 -41.92 -3.67 2.91
N GLU A 164 -41.52 -4.54 2.00
CA GLU A 164 -41.70 -5.99 2.11
C GLU A 164 -40.55 -6.64 2.90
N LEU A 165 -39.32 -6.19 2.67
CA LEU A 165 -38.10 -6.80 3.22
C LEU A 165 -37.68 -6.22 4.57
N GLY A 166 -38.15 -5.02 4.93
CA GLY A 166 -37.68 -4.25 6.09
C GLY A 166 -36.32 -3.57 5.89
N TYR A 167 -35.66 -3.78 4.74
CA TYR A 167 -34.36 -3.17 4.40
C TYR A 167 -34.22 -2.98 2.88
N LEU A 168 -33.33 -2.08 2.47
CA LEU A 168 -32.90 -1.86 1.10
C LEU A 168 -31.92 -2.97 0.70
N PRO A 169 -32.22 -3.79 -0.33
CA PRO A 169 -31.34 -4.87 -0.79
C PRO A 169 -30.16 -4.33 -1.61
N ILE A 170 -29.39 -3.42 -1.01
CA ILE A 170 -28.22 -2.77 -1.57
C ILE A 170 -27.13 -2.70 -0.51
N TRP A 171 -25.88 -2.84 -0.96
CA TRP A 171 -24.72 -2.70 -0.10
C TRP A 171 -24.31 -1.23 -0.01
N ASN A 172 -24.24 -0.70 1.21
CA ASN A 172 -23.68 0.62 1.46
C ASN A 172 -22.15 0.57 1.44
N ASN A 173 -21.56 1.10 0.36
CA ASN A 173 -20.11 1.26 0.20
C ASN A 173 -19.60 2.66 0.59
N GLY A 174 -20.37 3.44 1.35
CA GLY A 174 -19.94 4.73 1.93
C GLY A 174 -19.87 5.91 0.96
N CYS A 175 -19.79 5.67 -0.36
CA CYS A 175 -19.74 6.73 -1.37
C CYS A 175 -21.11 7.25 -1.80
N ALA A 176 -22.19 6.50 -1.55
CA ALA A 176 -23.55 6.91 -1.82
C ALA A 176 -24.31 6.97 -0.49
N PRO A 177 -25.11 8.02 -0.22
CA PRO A 177 -25.84 8.19 1.04
C PRO A 177 -27.07 7.26 1.14
N LEU A 178 -26.92 5.99 0.77
CA LEU A 178 -28.00 4.99 0.70
C LEU A 178 -28.59 4.69 2.08
N ASN A 179 -27.77 4.81 3.14
CA ASN A 179 -28.23 4.72 4.52
C ASN A 179 -29.17 5.86 4.93
N MET A 180 -29.18 6.99 4.21
CA MET A 180 -30.16 8.05 4.41
C MET A 180 -31.53 7.71 3.81
N LEU A 181 -31.59 6.74 2.90
CA LEU A 181 -32.83 6.31 2.25
C LEU A 181 -33.57 5.19 3.02
N GLY A 182 -32.90 4.55 3.99
CA GLY A 182 -33.46 3.49 4.81
C GLY A 182 -32.39 2.52 5.33
N PRO A 183 -32.77 1.53 6.16
CA PRO A 183 -31.86 0.46 6.58
C PRO A 183 -31.33 -0.28 5.35
N CYS A 184 -30.02 -0.41 5.21
CA CYS A 184 -29.35 -1.09 4.10
C CYS A 184 -28.38 -2.15 4.62
N LEU A 185 -27.92 -3.04 3.74
CA LEU A 185 -26.90 -4.02 4.12
C LEU A 185 -25.58 -3.28 4.45
N SER A 186 -25.09 -3.50 5.67
CA SER A 186 -23.84 -2.92 6.14
C SER A 186 -22.63 -3.73 5.66
N ALA A 187 -21.43 -3.20 5.91
CA ALA A 187 -20.15 -3.80 5.53
C ALA A 187 -19.81 -5.14 6.20
N TYR A 188 -20.78 -5.82 6.85
CA TYR A 188 -20.62 -7.20 7.32
C TYR A 188 -20.30 -8.20 6.19
N GLY A 189 -20.38 -7.79 4.92
CA GLY A 189 -19.89 -8.54 3.74
C GLY A 189 -18.62 -8.01 3.07
N HIS A 190 -17.90 -7.05 3.67
CA HIS A 190 -16.64 -6.56 3.09
C HIS A 190 -15.55 -7.65 3.21
N HIS A 191 -14.95 -8.04 2.08
CA HIS A 191 -14.05 -9.20 1.97
C HIS A 191 -12.92 -9.26 3.03
N SER A 192 -12.51 -8.11 3.57
CA SER A 192 -11.46 -8.06 4.62
C SER A 192 -11.93 -7.48 5.96
N ALA A 193 -12.98 -6.63 5.97
CA ALA A 193 -13.37 -5.93 7.21
C ALA A 193 -14.43 -6.70 8.00
N GLY A 194 -15.29 -7.48 7.34
CA GLY A 194 -16.25 -8.38 8.00
C GLY A 194 -15.54 -9.44 8.82
N ASN A 195 -14.62 -10.19 8.19
CA ASN A 195 -13.84 -11.23 8.85
C ASN A 195 -12.96 -10.69 9.99
N GLN A 196 -12.37 -9.50 9.81
CA GLN A 196 -11.60 -8.84 10.87
C GLN A 196 -12.49 -8.50 12.06
N ASN A 197 -13.65 -7.89 11.82
CA ASN A 197 -14.60 -7.58 12.87
C ASN A 197 -15.07 -8.86 13.58
N ASP A 198 -15.48 -9.88 12.84
CA ASP A 198 -15.90 -11.16 13.42
C ASP A 198 -14.81 -11.77 14.30
N CYS A 199 -13.56 -11.80 13.84
CA CYS A 199 -12.44 -12.28 14.64
C CYS A 199 -12.30 -11.48 15.96
N LEU A 200 -12.36 -10.14 15.89
CA LEU A 200 -12.25 -9.28 17.06
C LEU A 200 -13.45 -9.43 18.02
N TYR A 201 -14.67 -9.54 17.50
CA TYR A 201 -15.86 -9.78 18.31
C TYR A 201 -15.83 -11.14 18.99
N ASN A 202 -15.39 -12.19 18.30
CA ASN A 202 -15.24 -13.52 18.89
C ASN A 202 -14.12 -13.57 19.94
N ALA A 203 -13.00 -12.88 19.71
CA ALA A 203 -11.87 -12.91 20.63
C ALA A 203 -12.05 -11.98 21.84
N LEU A 204 -12.65 -10.80 21.64
CA LEU A 204 -12.63 -9.69 22.62
C LEU A 204 -14.03 -9.16 22.97
N GLY A 205 -15.10 -9.70 22.35
CA GLY A 205 -16.49 -9.24 22.56
C GLY A 205 -16.81 -7.89 21.93
N LYS A 206 -15.85 -7.25 21.25
CA LYS A 206 -16.00 -5.93 20.64
C LYS A 206 -15.02 -5.71 19.48
N GLY A 207 -15.38 -4.83 18.56
CA GLY A 207 -14.42 -4.25 17.64
C GLY A 207 -13.34 -3.46 18.39
N VAL A 208 -12.10 -3.56 17.93
CA VAL A 208 -10.96 -2.84 18.52
C VAL A 208 -10.33 -1.94 17.45
N LYS A 209 -10.10 -0.69 17.82
CA LYS A 209 -9.32 0.25 17.01
C LYS A 209 -7.84 0.07 17.38
N GLY A 210 -6.97 0.04 16.37
CA GLY A 210 -5.53 0.00 16.59
C GLY A 210 -5.01 1.31 17.20
N HIS A 211 -3.80 1.24 17.75
CA HIS A 211 -3.04 2.40 18.19
C HIS A 211 -2.30 3.03 17.01
N PRO A 212 -2.03 4.35 17.02
CA PRO A 212 -1.19 4.96 16.00
C PRO A 212 0.21 4.33 16.05
N ALA A 213 0.84 4.14 14.88
CA ALA A 213 2.13 3.46 14.77
C ALA A 213 3.20 4.01 15.73
N ILE A 214 3.20 5.33 15.98
CA ILE A 214 4.15 6.00 16.86
C ILE A 214 4.12 5.47 18.31
N ASP A 215 2.97 4.96 18.77
CA ASP A 215 2.79 4.42 20.12
C ASP A 215 3.61 3.14 20.36
N MET A 216 4.07 2.49 19.29
CA MET A 216 5.03 1.38 19.39
C MET A 216 6.33 1.80 20.12
N LEU A 217 6.69 3.09 20.08
CA LEU A 217 7.88 3.60 20.77
C LEU A 217 7.72 3.72 22.29
N ASN A 218 6.50 3.55 22.81
CA ASN A 218 6.21 3.44 24.24
C ASN A 218 6.22 1.98 24.73
N SER A 219 6.40 1.01 23.84
CA SER A 219 6.38 -0.41 24.16
C SER A 219 7.72 -0.86 24.77
N LYS A 220 7.66 -1.85 25.68
CA LYS A 220 8.86 -2.55 26.20
C LYS A 220 9.22 -3.82 25.41
N LEU A 221 8.29 -4.28 24.57
CA LEU A 221 8.41 -5.45 23.71
C LEU A 221 7.42 -5.27 22.55
N ILE A 222 7.84 -5.58 21.33
CA ILE A 222 6.97 -5.61 20.14
C ILE A 222 6.93 -7.04 19.61
N ILE A 223 5.72 -7.58 19.43
CA ILE A 223 5.52 -8.89 18.79
C ILE A 223 4.84 -8.66 17.43
N VAL A 224 5.49 -9.12 16.38
CA VAL A 224 4.95 -9.17 15.02
C VAL A 224 4.45 -10.58 14.77
N TRP A 225 3.15 -10.79 14.92
CA TRP A 225 2.55 -12.12 14.86
C TRP A 225 1.77 -12.31 13.57
N SER A 226 2.22 -13.25 12.73
CA SER A 226 1.63 -13.61 11.43
C SER A 226 1.37 -12.38 10.54
N ALA A 227 2.28 -11.40 10.60
CA ALA A 227 2.14 -10.12 9.94
C ALA A 227 3.42 -9.75 9.18
N ASP A 228 3.23 -9.14 8.00
CA ASP A 228 4.33 -8.63 7.17
C ASP A 228 4.26 -7.10 7.03
N PRO A 229 4.67 -6.34 8.06
CA PRO A 229 4.58 -4.89 8.02
C PRO A 229 5.42 -4.27 6.90
N GLN A 230 6.44 -4.96 6.38
CA GLN A 230 7.23 -4.47 5.26
C GLN A 230 6.41 -4.42 3.96
N THR A 231 5.53 -5.39 3.76
CA THR A 231 4.74 -5.54 2.53
C THR A 231 3.35 -4.90 2.64
N THR A 232 2.69 -5.07 3.79
CA THR A 232 1.27 -4.70 3.97
C THR A 232 1.08 -3.31 4.58
N SER A 233 2.06 -2.84 5.37
CA SER A 233 1.95 -1.60 6.15
C SER A 233 3.20 -0.73 5.98
N PRO A 234 3.42 -0.13 4.80
CA PRO A 234 4.70 0.50 4.42
C PRO A 234 5.16 1.65 5.33
N HIS A 235 4.30 2.15 6.23
CA HIS A 235 4.63 3.14 7.24
C HIS A 235 5.24 2.55 8.51
N LEU A 236 4.97 1.28 8.84
CA LEU A 236 5.45 0.61 10.06
C LEU A 236 6.96 0.32 10.08
N PRO A 237 7.62 -0.09 8.98
CA PRO A 237 9.05 -0.41 9.01
C PRO A 237 9.94 0.71 9.54
N PHE A 238 9.59 1.97 9.25
CA PHE A 238 10.31 3.12 9.79
C PHE A 238 10.21 3.20 11.31
N ILE A 239 9.00 3.09 11.87
CA ILE A 239 8.79 3.14 13.32
C ILE A 239 9.41 1.93 14.02
N MET A 240 9.32 0.74 13.43
CA MET A 240 9.99 -0.45 13.96
C MET A 240 11.51 -0.30 13.97
N THR A 241 12.08 0.37 12.96
CA THR A 241 13.51 0.71 12.95
C THR A 241 13.85 1.65 14.11
N LYS A 242 13.02 2.67 14.37
CA LYS A 242 13.17 3.56 15.53
C LYS A 242 13.00 2.85 16.87
N ALA A 243 12.09 1.89 16.97
CA ALA A 243 11.93 1.07 18.16
C ALA A 243 13.19 0.24 18.45
N ARG A 244 13.77 -0.39 17.42
CA ARG A 244 15.03 -1.12 17.53
C ARG A 244 16.20 -0.22 17.93
N GLU A 245 16.31 0.98 17.34
CA GLU A 245 17.34 1.98 17.71
C GLU A 245 17.22 2.43 19.18
N LYS A 246 16.00 2.45 19.75
CA LYS A 246 15.76 2.68 21.18
C LYS A 246 16.04 1.46 22.07
N GLY A 247 16.43 0.32 21.50
CA GLY A 247 16.66 -0.92 22.23
C GLY A 247 15.39 -1.71 22.58
N ILE A 248 14.24 -1.40 21.98
CA ILE A 248 13.00 -2.15 22.17
C ILE A 248 13.13 -3.50 21.44
N PRO A 249 13.01 -4.65 22.14
CA PRO A 249 13.05 -5.96 21.50
C PRO A 249 11.85 -6.14 20.55
N ILE A 250 12.12 -6.71 19.37
CA ILE A 250 11.11 -7.03 18.36
C ILE A 250 11.19 -8.54 18.09
N VAL A 251 10.09 -9.26 18.32
CA VAL A 251 9.97 -10.70 18.08
C VAL A 251 9.01 -10.93 16.91
N VAL A 252 9.41 -11.75 15.94
CA VAL A 252 8.55 -12.15 14.82
C VAL A 252 8.12 -13.59 15.01
N ILE A 253 6.82 -13.84 14.91
CA ILE A 253 6.22 -15.19 14.94
C ILE A 253 5.49 -15.34 13.61
N ASP A 254 6.05 -16.11 12.69
CA ASP A 254 5.50 -16.30 11.35
C ASP A 254 5.72 -17.76 10.90
N THR A 255 4.79 -18.29 10.10
CA THR A 255 4.86 -19.66 9.56
C THR A 255 5.29 -19.70 8.10
N ARG A 256 5.45 -18.54 7.44
CA ARG A 256 5.92 -18.42 6.06
C ARG A 256 7.37 -18.87 5.89
#